data_AF-A0A956TS51-F1
#
_entry.id   AF-A0A956TS51-F1
#
_cell.length_a   1.000
_cell.length_b   1.000
_cell.length_c   1.000
_cell.angle_alpha   90.00
_cell.angle_beta   90.00
_cell.angle_gamma   90.00
#
_symmetry.space_group_name_H-M   'P 1'
#
loop_
_entity.id
_entity.type
_entity.pdbx_description
1 polymer ?
#
loop_
_entity_poly.entity_id
_entity_poly.type
_entity_poly.pdbx_seq_one_letter_code
_entity_poly.pdbx_strand_id
1 'polypeptide(L)'
;MYLREIGRIPLLTAGQEIELARKIEMGGAEGAIAKRKLTQANLRLVVSIAKKYVGRGMLFLDLIQEGNLGLIRAAEKFDYERGYKFSTYATW
;
A
#
# COMPACT_ATOMS: atom_id res chain seq x y z
N MET A 1 2.33 19.13 -0.57
CA MET A 1 1.75 18.59 -1.82
C MET A 1 1.29 17.13 -1.62
N TYR A 2 2.20 16.23 -1.26
CA TYR A 2 1.98 14.78 -1.07
C TYR A 2 0.72 14.36 -0.27
N LEU A 3 0.54 14.85 0.97
CA LEU A 3 -0.58 14.42 1.82
C LEU A 3 -1.97 14.75 1.23
N ARG A 4 -2.06 15.86 0.50
CA ARG A 4 -3.30 16.27 -0.18
C ARG A 4 -3.60 15.37 -1.38
N GLU A 5 -2.58 14.89 -2.08
CA GLU A 5 -2.73 14.02 -3.24
C GLU A 5 -3.19 12.62 -2.84
N ILE A 6 -2.54 12.01 -1.86
CA ILE A 6 -2.93 10.66 -1.39
C ILE A 6 -4.31 10.67 -0.73
N GLY A 7 -4.75 11.81 -0.20
CA GLY A 7 -6.09 11.98 0.38
C GLY A 7 -7.22 11.97 -0.66
N ARG A 8 -6.90 12.21 -1.94
CA ARG A 8 -7.87 12.19 -3.06
C ARG A 8 -8.07 10.80 -3.64
N ILE A 9 -7.18 9.86 -3.33
CA ILE A 9 -7.24 8.49 -3.85
C ILE A 9 -8.35 7.75 -3.09
N PRO A 10 -9.34 7.17 -3.79
CA PRO A 10 -10.42 6.45 -3.13
C PRO A 10 -9.89 5.19 -2.45
N LEU A 11 -10.49 4.85 -1.30
CA LEU A 11 -10.18 3.60 -0.62
C LEU A 11 -10.77 2.42 -1.39
N LEU A 12 -10.09 1.28 -1.33
CA LEU A 12 -10.55 0.05 -1.95
C LEU A 12 -11.48 -0.71 -1.01
N THR A 13 -12.46 -1.40 -1.59
CA THR A 13 -13.22 -2.44 -0.88
C THR A 13 -12.44 -3.76 -0.89
N ALA A 14 -12.81 -4.69 -0.01
CA ALA A 14 -12.17 -6.01 0.03
C ALA A 14 -12.27 -6.76 -1.32
N GLY A 15 -13.42 -6.65 -2.01
CA GLY A 15 -13.58 -7.24 -3.34
C GLY A 15 -12.65 -6.62 -4.39
N GLN A 16 -12.43 -5.31 -4.33
CA GLN A 16 -11.48 -4.62 -5.21
C GLN A 16 -10.03 -5.00 -4.89
N GLU A 17 -9.68 -5.19 -3.62
CA GLU A 17 -8.35 -5.69 -3.23
C GLU A 17 -8.08 -7.06 -3.83
N ILE A 18 -9.06 -7.98 -3.76
CA ILE A 18 -8.96 -9.33 -4.36
C ILE A 18 -8.80 -9.25 -5.88
N GLU A 19 -9.61 -8.42 -6.56
CA GLU A 19 -9.51 -8.26 -8.02
C GLU A 19 -8.14 -7.74 -8.46
N LEU A 20 -7.59 -6.76 -7.73
CA LEU A 20 -6.27 -6.24 -8.01
C LEU A 20 -5.18 -7.27 -7.71
N ALA A 21 -5.29 -8.01 -6.60
CA ALA A 21 -4.34 -9.05 -6.25
C ALA A 21 -4.25 -10.16 -7.30
N ARG A 22 -5.40 -10.60 -7.85
CA ARG A 22 -5.45 -11.54 -8.98
C ARG A 22 -4.72 -11.01 -10.21
N LYS A 23 -4.92 -9.74 -10.55
CA LYS A 23 -4.24 -9.10 -11.69
C LYS A 23 -2.72 -9.00 -11.45
N ILE A 24 -2.31 -8.72 -10.21
CA ILE A 24 -0.89 -8.68 -9.83
C ILE A 24 -0.25 -10.06 -10.01
N GLU A 25 -0.93 -11.13 -9.59
CA GLU A 25 -0.48 -12.52 -9.73
C GLU A 25 -0.34 -12.94 -11.21
N MET A 26 -1.27 -12.52 -12.07
CA MET A 26 -1.17 -12.74 -13.53
C MET A 26 0.02 -12.02 -14.18
N GLY A 27 0.56 -10.99 -13.53
CA GLY A 27 1.71 -10.24 -14.02
C GLY A 27 1.43 -9.36 -15.24
N GLY A 28 2.49 -9.05 -15.99
CA GLY A 28 2.40 -8.21 -17.20
C GLY A 28 2.03 -6.74 -16.93
N ALA A 29 1.58 -6.06 -17.98
CA ALA A 29 1.22 -4.64 -17.90
C ALA A 29 0.02 -4.40 -16.97
N GLU A 30 -0.98 -5.29 -17.00
CA GLU A 30 -2.14 -5.21 -16.12
C GLU A 30 -1.78 -5.42 -14.66
N GLY A 31 -0.92 -6.40 -14.35
CA GLY A 31 -0.42 -6.62 -13.00
C GLY A 31 0.39 -5.43 -12.47
N ALA A 32 1.21 -4.78 -13.31
CA ALA A 32 1.92 -3.57 -12.92
C ALA A 32 0.97 -2.41 -12.59
N ILE A 33 -0.09 -2.21 -13.38
CA ILE A 33 -1.13 -1.20 -13.13
C ILE A 33 -1.91 -1.53 -11.86
N ALA A 34 -2.27 -2.80 -11.66
CA ALA A 34 -2.99 -3.26 -10.47
C ALA A 34 -2.15 -3.07 -9.20
N LYS A 35 -0.86 -3.41 -9.25
CA LYS A 35 0.09 -3.17 -8.16
C LYS A 35 0.13 -1.69 -7.80
N ARG A 36 0.32 -0.82 -8.79
CA ARG A 36 0.33 0.63 -8.59
C ARG A 36 -0.96 1.12 -7.92
N LYS A 37 -2.13 0.64 -8.37
CA LYS A 37 -3.43 1.02 -7.83
C LYS A 37 -3.61 0.54 -6.38
N LEU A 38 -3.22 -0.70 -6.08
CA LEU A 38 -3.28 -1.28 -4.74
C LEU A 38 -2.38 -0.50 -3.77
N THR A 39 -1.13 -0.23 -4.16
CA THR A 39 -0.20 0.58 -3.36
C THR A 39 -0.73 2.00 -3.16
N GLN A 40 -1.21 2.67 -4.21
CA GLN A 40 -1.70 4.04 -4.15
C GLN A 40 -2.88 4.21 -3.19
N ALA A 41 -3.84 3.29 -3.21
CA ALA A 41 -4.98 3.30 -2.29
C ALA A 41 -4.56 3.17 -0.81
N ASN A 42 -3.39 2.59 -0.56
CA ASN A 42 -2.87 2.31 0.78
C ASN A 42 -1.76 3.26 1.24
N LEU A 43 -1.41 4.30 0.47
CA LEU A 43 -0.40 5.30 0.91
C LEU A 43 -0.77 5.99 2.23
N ARG A 44 -2.08 6.11 2.52
CA ARG A 44 -2.58 6.66 3.79
C ARG A 44 -2.24 5.78 5.00
N LEU A 45 -2.13 4.46 4.81
CA LEU A 45 -1.68 3.51 5.83
C LEU A 45 -0.22 3.77 6.21
N VAL A 46 0.64 3.95 5.21
CA VAL A 46 2.06 4.27 5.45
C VAL A 46 2.21 5.54 6.28
N VAL A 47 1.46 6.59 5.92
CA VAL A 47 1.49 7.85 6.68
C VAL A 47 1.00 7.66 8.12
N SER A 48 -0.04 6.86 8.36
CA SER A 48 -0.57 6.63 9.71
C SER A 48 0.42 5.85 10.59
N ILE A 49 1.18 4.92 10.00
CA ILE A 49 2.24 4.17 10.69
C ILE A 49 3.45 5.06 10.94
N ALA A 50 3.96 5.74 9.91
CA ALA A 50 5.15 6.60 9.99
C ALA A 50 5.02 7.70 11.06
N LYS A 51 3.82 8.24 11.28
CA LYS A 51 3.54 9.23 12.34
C LYS A 51 3.95 8.74 13.73
N LYS A 52 3.91 7.44 14.02
CA LYS A 52 4.28 6.85 15.32
C LYS A 52 5.80 6.88 15.58
N TYR A 53 6.59 7.08 14.53
CA TYR A 53 8.05 7.03 14.57
C TYR A 53 8.72 8.42 14.40
N VAL A 54 7.92 9.49 14.25
CA VAL A 54 8.43 10.86 14.18
C VAL A 54 9.17 11.22 15.48
N GLY A 55 10.27 11.97 15.35
CA GLY A 55 11.08 12.40 16.50
C GLY A 55 12.10 11.37 16.99
N ARG A 56 12.25 10.24 16.29
CA ARG A 56 13.21 9.16 16.65
C ARG A 56 14.49 9.17 15.82
N GLY A 57 14.91 10.34 15.31
CA GLY A 57 16.17 10.51 14.59
C GLY A 57 16.11 10.36 13.06
N MET A 58 14.92 10.19 12.48
CA MET A 58 14.70 10.19 11.03
C MET A 58 13.63 11.22 10.65
N LEU A 59 13.78 11.89 9.49
CA LEU A 59 12.78 12.85 9.02
C LEU A 59 11.48 12.12 8.65
N PHE A 60 10.36 12.81 8.82
CA PHE A 60 9.04 12.22 8.57
C PHE A 60 8.85 11.78 7.10
N LEU A 61 9.41 12.52 6.15
CA LEU A 61 9.37 12.13 4.74
C LEU A 61 10.17 10.86 4.48
N ASP A 62 11.34 10.69 5.10
CA ASP A 62 12.16 9.49 4.94
C ASP A 62 11.45 8.25 5.49
N LEU A 63 10.79 8.37 6.65
CA LEU A 63 9.94 7.31 7.21
C LEU A 63 8.81 6.90 6.26
N ILE A 64 8.20 7.88 5.58
CA ILE A 64 7.17 7.63 4.57
C ILE A 64 7.77 6.91 3.36
N GLN A 65 8.95 7.32 2.89
CA GLN A 65 9.60 6.71 1.74
C GLN A 65 9.96 5.24 2.01
N GLU A 66 10.55 4.94 3.16
CA GLU A 66 10.83 3.56 3.57
C GLU A 66 9.54 2.73 3.72
N GLY A 67 8.51 3.30 4.33
CA GLY A 67 7.20 2.64 4.43
C GLY A 67 6.55 2.38 3.07
N ASN A 68 6.71 3.29 2.10
CA ASN A 68 6.22 3.12 0.73
C ASN A 68 6.95 1.95 0.02
N LEU A 69 8.26 1.79 0.24
CA LEU A 69 9.01 0.64 -0.28
C LEU A 69 8.50 -0.68 0.33
N GLY A 70 8.25 -0.70 1.64
CA GLY A 70 7.63 -1.82 2.33
C GLY A 70 6.25 -2.17 1.74
N LEU A 71 5.41 -1.16 1.51
CA LEU A 71 4.07 -1.32 0.94
C LEU A 71 4.09 -1.91 -0.47
N ILE A 72 5.05 -1.49 -1.31
CA ILE A 72 5.22 -2.04 -2.67
C ILE A 72 5.58 -3.53 -2.59
N ARG A 73 6.52 -3.90 -1.72
CA ARG A 73 6.91 -5.30 -1.50
C ARG A 73 5.77 -6.13 -0.94
N ALA A 74 4.96 -5.57 -0.04
CA ALA A 74 3.76 -6.23 0.47
C ALA A 74 2.75 -6.49 -0.64
N ALA A 75 2.55 -5.54 -1.56
CA ALA A 75 1.65 -5.72 -2.71
C ALA A 75 2.09 -6.85 -3.65
N GLU A 76 3.39 -7.14 -3.75
CA GLU A 76 3.92 -8.25 -4.57
C GLU A 76 3.69 -9.62 -3.95
N LYS A 77 3.59 -9.68 -2.62
CA LYS A 77 3.48 -10.94 -1.85
C LYS A 77 2.11 -11.16 -1.23
N PHE A 78 1.16 -10.29 -1.53
CA PHE A 78 -0.16 -10.34 -0.92
C PHE A 78 -0.94 -11.55 -1.41
N ASP A 79 -1.24 -12.45 -0.48
CA ASP A 79 -2.05 -13.64 -0.68
C ASP A 79 -3.51 -13.33 -0.32
N TYR A 80 -4.34 -13.16 -1.36
CA TYR A 80 -5.75 -12.82 -1.22
C TYR A 80 -6.63 -14.02 -0.83
N GLU A 81 -6.14 -15.25 -0.97
CA GLU A 81 -6.90 -16.47 -0.67
C GLU A 81 -7.03 -16.70 0.84
N ARG A 82 -6.12 -16.13 1.64
CA ARG A 82 -6.17 -16.17 3.11
C ARG A 82 -7.34 -15.40 3.72
N GLY A 83 -8.07 -14.60 2.94
CA GLY A 83 -9.26 -13.88 3.40
C GLY A 83 -8.99 -12.69 4.33
N TYR A 84 -7.71 -12.29 4.49
CA TYR A 84 -7.35 -11.08 5.23
C TYR A 84 -7.31 -9.86 4.31
N LYS A 85 -7.63 -8.68 4.87
CA LYS A 85 -7.47 -7.40 4.16
C LYS A 85 -6.00 -7.12 3.89
N PHE A 86 -5.72 -6.44 2.78
CA PHE A 86 -4.35 -6.06 2.43
C PHE A 86 -3.69 -5.22 3.52
N SER A 87 -4.44 -4.29 4.14
CA SER A 87 -3.93 -3.46 5.24
C SER A 87 -3.40 -4.25 6.44
N THR A 88 -4.02 -5.40 6.73
CA THR A 88 -3.60 -6.28 7.84
C THR A 88 -2.26 -6.92 7.53
N TYR A 89 -2.09 -7.41 6.30
CA TYR A 89 -0.84 -7.99 5.84
C TYR A 89 0.29 -6.95 5.75
N ALA A 90 0.01 -5.80 5.13
CA ALA A 90 1.00 -4.75 4.86
C ALA A 90 1.50 -3.98 6.11
N THR A 91 0.94 -4.26 7.29
CA THR A 91 1.39 -3.64 8.55
C THR A 91 2.60 -4.38 9.16
N TRP A 92 2.90 -5.59 8.69
CA TRP A 92 4.02 -6.42 9.14
C TRP A 92 5.24 -6.29 8.22
#